data_AF-A0A4Q2UA35-F1
#
_entry.id   AF-A0A4Q2UA35-F1
#
_cell.length_a   1.000
_cell.length_b   1.000
_cell.length_c   1.000
_cell.angle_alpha   90.00
_cell.angle_beta   90.00
_cell.angle_gamma   90.00
#
_symmetry.space_group_name_H-M   'P 1'
#
loop_
_entity.id
_entity.type
_entity.pdbx_description
1 polymer ?
#
loop_
_entity_poly.entity_id
_entity_poly.type
_entity_poly.pdbx_seq_one_letter_code
_entity_poly.pdbx_strand_id
1 'polypeptide(L)'
;MPSSRSRPIDDPAADAALLLIRLGLFVLAFAVPLSAVVSRRAVFTLLPIGAGLLLLAATLLPRAPFERRLARGVATTAGLGGVAILVWSAASIIWTPFPSDAGLRWLKEGGTIVGVVLVIAALPERTRTSNLYLFPLGLVPAGIATAVFGLVGAQRLSLFPDADATLVRAVVSLVVLVWPALGALAVRERWASAALLVIGITLAAMAAWTPVALTALALGAMAFAVATLSPRRAGASFGIAAAVLLLLAPAIPFVFGPALDAVGAATGGSVPELGGMARALHVWADLVASAPWRLLTGHGLDLAARGAVVGYLPPEIPRSLAFEIWYDLGIVGAVAAAAVAYGGLTLAGRTSEAVAPFLLAEIVSGLTFALWGLDTTELWWVTTLSVGALAFAVVIRGQYRTERPHARVMTAAQATGRRSLP
;
A
#
# COMPACT_ATOMS: atom_id res chain seq x y z
N MET A 1 -10.27 -28.64 -48.86
CA MET A 1 -9.50 -29.09 -47.69
C MET A 1 -9.94 -28.28 -46.49
N PRO A 2 -10.51 -28.89 -45.44
CA PRO A 2 -10.88 -28.16 -44.24
C PRO A 2 -9.61 -27.82 -43.45
N SER A 3 -9.41 -26.53 -43.17
CA SER A 3 -8.36 -26.02 -42.30
C SER A 3 -8.45 -26.70 -40.92
N SER A 4 -7.40 -27.42 -40.54
CA SER A 4 -7.22 -27.97 -39.20
C SER A 4 -7.26 -26.83 -38.19
N ARG A 5 -8.38 -26.70 -37.47
CA ARG A 5 -8.43 -25.92 -36.23
C ARG A 5 -7.52 -26.61 -35.23
N SER A 6 -6.41 -25.98 -34.89
CA SER A 6 -5.52 -26.38 -33.79
C SER A 6 -6.34 -26.61 -32.52
N ARG A 7 -6.12 -27.75 -31.87
CA ARG A 7 -6.74 -28.05 -30.57
C ARG A 7 -6.11 -27.14 -29.49
N PRO A 8 -6.83 -26.77 -28.42
CA PRO A 8 -6.33 -25.90 -27.36
C PRO A 8 -5.21 -26.49 -26.46
N ILE A 9 -4.48 -27.53 -26.90
CA ILE A 9 -3.50 -28.29 -26.09
C ILE A 9 -2.03 -28.01 -26.51
N ASP A 10 -1.77 -27.21 -27.54
CA ASP A 10 -0.47 -27.23 -28.24
C ASP A 10 0.53 -26.09 -27.87
N ASP A 11 0.34 -25.32 -26.79
CA ASP A 11 1.31 -24.27 -26.39
C ASP A 11 1.91 -24.50 -24.98
N PRO A 12 3.00 -25.29 -24.87
CA PRO A 12 3.67 -25.55 -23.59
C PRO A 12 4.25 -24.29 -22.95
N ALA A 13 4.56 -23.25 -23.73
CA ALA A 13 5.07 -21.99 -23.19
C ALA A 13 3.96 -21.20 -22.50
N ALA A 14 2.75 -21.18 -23.07
CA ALA A 14 1.58 -20.58 -22.44
C ALA A 14 1.19 -21.28 -21.13
N ASP A 15 1.24 -22.61 -21.09
CA ASP A 15 0.96 -23.38 -19.87
C ASP A 15 2.01 -23.15 -18.78
N ALA A 16 3.29 -23.12 -19.14
CA ALA A 16 4.37 -22.76 -18.23
C ALA A 16 4.19 -21.33 -17.68
N ALA A 17 3.84 -20.37 -18.53
CA ALA A 17 3.58 -18.99 -18.11
C ALA A 17 2.41 -18.91 -17.10
N LEU A 18 1.32 -19.66 -17.32
CA LEU A 18 0.19 -19.70 -16.39
C LEU A 18 0.56 -20.31 -15.04
N LEU A 19 1.42 -21.35 -15.03
CA LEU A 19 1.95 -21.94 -13.81
C LEU A 19 2.83 -20.92 -13.05
N LEU A 20 3.74 -20.25 -13.75
CA LEU A 20 4.60 -19.21 -13.17
C LEU A 20 3.79 -18.04 -12.58
N ILE A 21 2.72 -17.60 -13.27
CA ILE A 21 1.81 -16.58 -12.75
C ILE A 21 1.16 -17.03 -11.45
N ARG A 22 0.64 -18.27 -11.41
CA ARG A 22 -0.01 -18.80 -10.22
C ARG A 22 0.97 -18.95 -9.06
N LEU A 23 2.18 -19.44 -9.32
CA LEU A 23 3.21 -19.58 -8.32
C LEU A 23 3.68 -18.22 -7.80
N GLY A 24 3.93 -17.26 -8.68
CA GLY A 24 4.30 -15.89 -8.30
C GLY A 24 3.21 -15.23 -7.45
N LEU A 25 1.94 -15.33 -7.88
CA LEU A 25 0.81 -14.83 -7.08
C LEU A 25 0.65 -15.58 -5.77
N PHE A 26 0.90 -16.89 -5.71
CA PHE A 26 0.88 -17.65 -4.46
C PHE A 26 1.96 -17.15 -3.49
N VAL A 27 3.20 -16.98 -3.97
CA VAL A 27 4.29 -16.44 -3.15
C VAL A 27 3.92 -15.07 -2.58
N LEU A 28 3.37 -14.18 -3.40
CA LEU A 28 3.07 -12.81 -2.99
C LEU A 28 1.81 -12.68 -2.13
N ALA A 29 0.74 -13.39 -2.48
CA ALA A 29 -0.56 -13.30 -1.81
C ALA A 29 -0.66 -14.18 -0.56
N PHE A 30 0.08 -15.30 -0.53
CA PHE A 30 0.05 -16.26 0.56
C PHE A 30 1.32 -16.22 1.43
N ALA A 31 2.49 -16.38 0.80
CA ALA A 31 3.73 -16.52 1.57
C ALA A 31 4.17 -15.20 2.22
N VAL A 32 3.98 -14.05 1.56
CA VAL A 32 4.40 -12.75 2.15
C VAL A 32 3.67 -12.43 3.46
N PRO A 33 2.31 -12.41 3.53
CA PRO A 33 1.60 -12.15 4.78
C PRO A 33 2.00 -13.12 5.90
N LEU A 34 2.14 -14.41 5.57
CA LEU A 34 2.54 -15.43 6.54
C LEU A 34 3.98 -15.22 7.04
N SER A 35 4.88 -14.86 6.12
CA SER A 35 6.28 -14.61 6.45
C SER A 35 6.47 -13.39 7.34
N ALA A 36 5.60 -12.38 7.26
CA ALA A 36 5.65 -11.19 8.11
C ALA A 36 5.50 -11.56 9.60
N VAL A 37 4.80 -12.66 9.91
CA VAL A 37 4.64 -13.18 11.27
C VAL A 37 5.88 -13.99 11.71
N VAL A 38 6.45 -14.77 10.80
CA VAL A 38 7.47 -15.78 11.13
C VAL A 38 8.88 -15.21 11.10
N SER A 39 9.20 -14.33 10.14
CA SER A 39 10.56 -13.84 9.94
C SER A 39 10.60 -12.46 9.28
N ARG A 40 11.26 -11.51 9.96
CA ARG A 40 11.51 -10.16 9.42
C ARG A 40 12.23 -10.17 8.07
N ARG A 41 13.06 -11.19 7.80
CA ARG A 41 13.91 -11.25 6.60
C ARG A 41 13.24 -11.93 5.41
N ALA A 42 12.30 -12.85 5.67
CA ALA A 42 11.71 -13.67 4.62
C ALA A 42 10.92 -12.82 3.60
N VAL A 43 10.27 -11.76 4.06
CA VAL A 43 9.54 -10.81 3.21
C VAL A 43 10.42 -10.23 2.09
N PHE A 44 11.68 -9.92 2.40
CA PHE A 44 12.63 -9.33 1.44
C PHE A 44 13.09 -10.29 0.35
N THR A 45 13.02 -11.60 0.60
CA THR A 45 13.39 -12.63 -0.38
C THR A 45 12.19 -13.04 -1.21
N LEU A 46 11.01 -13.12 -0.60
CA LEU A 46 9.80 -13.60 -1.26
C LEU A 46 9.26 -12.61 -2.30
N LEU A 47 9.35 -11.29 -2.05
CA LEU A 47 8.88 -10.30 -3.02
C LEU A 47 9.66 -10.37 -4.34
N PRO A 48 11.00 -10.30 -4.38
CA PRO A 48 11.76 -10.45 -5.63
C PRO A 48 11.53 -11.78 -6.32
N ILE A 49 11.40 -12.88 -5.57
CA ILE A 49 11.09 -14.20 -6.15
C ILE A 49 9.72 -14.16 -6.84
N GLY A 50 8.68 -13.70 -6.14
CA GLY A 50 7.34 -13.59 -6.70
C GLY A 50 7.29 -12.66 -7.92
N ALA A 51 7.92 -11.49 -7.84
CA ALA A 51 8.04 -10.54 -8.93
C ALA A 51 8.80 -11.13 -10.14
N GLY A 52 9.93 -11.81 -9.90
CA GLY A 52 10.73 -12.47 -10.92
C GLY A 52 9.96 -13.55 -11.65
N LEU A 53 9.18 -14.37 -10.94
CA LEU A 53 8.29 -15.37 -11.54
C LEU A 53 7.23 -14.73 -12.45
N LEU A 54 6.64 -13.60 -12.03
CA LEU A 54 5.65 -12.87 -12.82
C LEU A 54 6.27 -12.21 -14.06
N LEU A 55 7.46 -11.64 -13.95
CA LEU A 55 8.18 -11.07 -15.09
C LEU A 55 8.60 -12.17 -16.07
N LEU A 56 9.12 -13.29 -15.59
CA LEU A 56 9.46 -14.44 -16.42
C LEU A 56 8.23 -14.92 -17.19
N ALA A 57 7.08 -15.08 -16.52
CA ALA A 57 5.84 -15.45 -17.16
C ALA A 57 5.40 -14.45 -18.24
N ALA A 58 5.61 -13.15 -18.01
CA ALA A 58 5.27 -12.12 -19.00
C ALA A 58 6.13 -12.19 -20.27
N THR A 59 7.37 -12.72 -20.19
CA THR A 59 8.21 -12.92 -21.38
C THR A 59 7.76 -14.09 -22.25
N LEU A 60 7.05 -15.06 -21.66
CA LEU A 60 6.53 -16.25 -22.34
C LEU A 60 5.16 -16.03 -23.00
N LEU A 61 4.46 -14.96 -22.64
CA LEU A 61 3.16 -14.61 -23.22
C LEU A 61 3.31 -13.61 -24.37
N PRO A 62 2.36 -13.55 -25.33
CA PRO A 62 2.35 -12.54 -26.38
C PRO A 62 2.49 -11.14 -25.80
N ARG A 63 3.32 -10.29 -26.43
CA ARG A 63 3.65 -8.95 -25.93
C ARG A 63 2.36 -8.14 -25.70
N ALA A 64 2.00 -7.99 -24.43
CA ALA A 64 1.07 -6.95 -24.01
C ALA A 64 1.65 -5.58 -24.40
N PRO A 65 0.82 -4.53 -24.55
CA PRO A 65 1.30 -3.17 -24.84
C PRO A 65 2.01 -2.56 -23.62
N PHE A 66 3.10 -3.18 -23.18
CA PHE A 66 3.87 -2.90 -21.98
C PHE A 66 4.37 -1.45 -21.95
N GLU A 67 5.05 -1.03 -23.02
CA GLU A 67 5.59 0.32 -23.16
C GLU A 67 4.50 1.38 -23.04
N ARG A 68 3.37 1.17 -23.74
CA ARG A 68 2.24 2.09 -23.70
C ARG A 68 1.59 2.17 -22.32
N ARG A 69 1.54 1.05 -21.58
CA ARG A 69 1.02 1.03 -20.20
C ARG A 69 1.96 1.72 -19.24
N LEU A 70 3.26 1.47 -19.36
CA LEU A 70 4.27 2.11 -18.54
C LEU A 70 4.27 3.63 -18.77
N ALA A 71 4.31 4.07 -20.03
CA ALA A 71 4.25 5.48 -20.40
C ALA A 71 2.99 6.16 -19.88
N ARG A 72 1.82 5.52 -20.00
CA ARG A 72 0.56 6.05 -19.44
C ARG A 72 0.57 6.13 -17.92
N GLY A 73 1.12 5.12 -17.25
CA GLY A 73 1.23 5.10 -15.78
C GLY A 73 2.13 6.23 -15.28
N VAL A 74 3.31 6.39 -15.89
CA VAL A 74 4.26 7.46 -15.58
C VAL A 74 3.67 8.83 -15.88
N ALA A 75 2.90 8.98 -16.96
CA ALA A 75 2.26 10.25 -17.33
C ALA A 75 1.13 10.71 -16.40
N THR A 76 0.74 9.91 -15.39
CA THR A 76 -0.22 10.35 -14.37
C THR A 76 0.44 11.27 -13.35
N THR A 77 -0.34 12.11 -12.65
CA THR A 77 0.17 12.94 -11.55
C THR A 77 0.91 12.13 -10.49
N ALA A 78 0.39 10.94 -10.15
CA ALA A 78 1.05 10.04 -9.22
C ALA A 78 2.35 9.46 -9.78
N GLY A 79 2.35 9.09 -11.07
CA GLY A 79 3.53 8.57 -11.77
C GLY A 79 4.65 9.60 -11.84
N LEU A 80 4.34 10.82 -12.26
CA LEU A 80 5.30 11.93 -12.31
C LEU A 80 5.80 12.30 -10.91
N GLY A 81 4.92 12.35 -9.92
CA GLY A 81 5.31 12.55 -8.51
C GLY A 81 6.27 11.45 -8.03
N GLY A 82 5.98 10.19 -8.34
CA GLY A 82 6.82 9.05 -7.96
C GLY A 82 8.21 9.11 -8.61
N VAL A 83 8.28 9.44 -9.91
CA VAL A 83 9.54 9.65 -10.62
C VAL A 83 10.30 10.83 -10.01
N ALA A 84 9.63 11.94 -9.72
CA ALA A 84 10.24 13.11 -9.10
C ALA A 84 10.84 12.77 -7.73
N ILE A 85 10.14 12.00 -6.87
CA ILE A 85 10.67 11.53 -5.58
C ILE A 85 11.91 10.66 -5.80
N LEU A 86 11.85 9.68 -6.72
CA LEU A 86 12.97 8.76 -6.97
C LEU A 86 14.21 9.50 -7.48
N VAL A 87 14.03 10.46 -8.40
CA VAL A 87 15.15 11.26 -8.94
C VAL A 87 15.68 12.23 -7.90
N TRP A 88 14.81 12.91 -7.16
CA TRP A 88 15.23 13.88 -6.15
C TRP A 88 15.91 13.21 -4.95
N SER A 89 15.37 12.07 -4.49
CA SER A 89 16.03 11.27 -3.45
C SER A 89 17.41 10.78 -3.90
N ALA A 90 17.57 10.35 -5.15
CA ALA A 90 18.87 9.97 -5.70
C ALA A 90 19.86 11.15 -5.73
N ALA A 91 19.41 12.32 -6.18
CA ALA A 91 20.23 13.54 -6.18
C ALA A 91 20.65 13.92 -4.75
N SER A 92 19.76 13.75 -3.77
CA SER A 92 20.01 14.09 -2.37
C SER A 92 21.09 13.26 -1.68
N ILE A 93 21.46 12.11 -2.26
CA ILE A 93 22.60 11.31 -1.79
C ILE A 93 23.91 12.09 -1.91
N ILE A 94 24.00 13.09 -2.80
CA ILE A 94 25.23 13.88 -3.01
C ILE A 94 25.59 14.69 -1.75
N TRP A 95 24.58 15.15 -0.99
CA TRP A 95 24.80 16.02 0.17
C TRP A 95 24.37 15.41 1.51
N THR A 96 23.92 14.15 1.52
CA THR A 96 23.67 13.44 2.78
C THR A 96 25.01 13.12 3.48
N PRO A 97 25.09 13.21 4.83
CA PRO A 97 26.26 12.76 5.59
C PRO A 97 26.57 11.26 5.45
N PHE A 98 25.62 10.44 4.98
CA PHE A 98 25.72 8.99 4.91
C PHE A 98 25.53 8.44 3.47
N PRO A 99 26.37 8.82 2.50
CA PRO A 99 26.09 8.57 1.07
C PRO A 99 26.07 7.09 0.69
N SER A 100 26.94 6.27 1.28
CA SER A 100 27.02 4.83 1.01
C SER A 100 25.74 4.10 1.45
N ASP A 101 25.28 4.46 2.65
CA ASP A 101 24.12 3.89 3.30
C ASP A 101 22.82 4.33 2.63
N ALA A 102 22.69 5.63 2.36
CA ALA A 102 21.56 6.21 1.64
C ALA A 102 21.46 5.63 0.22
N GLY A 103 22.59 5.46 -0.48
CA GLY A 103 22.63 4.82 -1.80
C GLY A 103 22.15 3.38 -1.79
N LEU A 104 22.57 2.59 -0.81
CA LEU A 104 22.11 1.20 -0.66
C LEU A 104 20.61 1.13 -0.37
N ARG A 105 20.13 2.03 0.48
CA ARG A 105 18.70 2.16 0.81
C ARG A 105 17.88 2.53 -0.43
N TRP A 106 18.30 3.55 -1.16
CA TRP A 106 17.66 3.98 -2.40
C TRP A 106 17.60 2.86 -3.44
N LEU A 107 18.68 2.10 -3.62
CA LEU A 107 18.70 0.96 -4.55
C LEU A 107 17.69 -0.13 -4.13
N LYS A 108 17.59 -0.43 -2.83
CA LYS A 108 16.67 -1.45 -2.31
C LYS A 108 15.21 -1.02 -2.45
N GLU A 109 14.87 0.17 -1.96
CA GLU A 109 13.48 0.67 -1.96
C GLU A 109 13.05 1.10 -3.35
N GLY A 110 13.86 1.92 -4.03
CA GLY A 110 13.60 2.36 -5.40
C GLY A 110 13.56 1.19 -6.39
N GLY A 111 14.50 0.25 -6.28
CA GLY A 111 14.51 -0.98 -7.08
C GLY A 111 13.26 -1.84 -6.84
N THR A 112 12.78 -1.92 -5.60
CA THR A 112 11.54 -2.62 -5.26
C THR A 112 10.33 -1.96 -5.90
N ILE A 113 10.18 -0.63 -5.76
CA ILE A 113 9.08 0.14 -6.33
C ILE A 113 9.07 0.00 -7.87
N VAL A 114 10.23 0.21 -8.50
CA VAL A 114 10.37 0.08 -9.96
C VAL A 114 10.05 -1.34 -10.41
N GLY A 115 10.58 -2.36 -9.72
CA GLY A 115 10.31 -3.77 -10.02
C GLY A 115 8.82 -4.09 -9.99
N VAL A 116 8.09 -3.59 -9.00
CA VAL A 116 6.65 -3.81 -8.86
C VAL A 116 5.86 -3.07 -9.94
N VAL A 117 6.25 -1.83 -10.29
CA VAL A 117 5.65 -1.11 -11.42
C VAL A 117 5.82 -1.86 -12.73
N LEU A 118 7.02 -2.43 -12.96
CA LEU A 118 7.29 -3.27 -14.15
C LEU A 118 6.42 -4.53 -14.14
N VAL A 119 6.30 -5.22 -13.00
CA VAL A 119 5.42 -6.39 -12.85
C VAL A 119 3.97 -6.00 -13.16
N ILE A 120 3.46 -4.91 -12.59
CA ILE A 120 2.09 -4.44 -12.83
C ILE A 120 1.89 -4.14 -14.31
N ALA A 121 2.82 -3.46 -14.97
CA ALA A 121 2.74 -3.19 -16.41
C ALA A 121 2.73 -4.49 -17.24
N ALA A 122 3.53 -5.47 -16.83
CA ALA A 122 3.73 -6.76 -17.50
C ALA A 122 2.61 -7.80 -17.23
N LEU A 123 1.79 -7.61 -16.19
CA LEU A 123 0.69 -8.52 -15.89
C LEU A 123 -0.23 -8.73 -17.13
N PRO A 124 -0.85 -9.91 -17.28
CA PRO A 124 -1.84 -10.16 -18.33
C PRO A 124 -3.07 -9.26 -18.19
N GLU A 125 -3.81 -9.02 -19.28
CA GLU A 125 -5.06 -8.24 -19.23
C GLU A 125 -6.15 -8.91 -18.40
N ARG A 126 -6.10 -10.23 -18.31
CA ARG A 126 -7.10 -11.04 -17.63
C ARG A 126 -6.42 -11.94 -16.62
N THR A 127 -6.82 -11.82 -15.37
CA THR A 127 -6.38 -12.72 -14.29
C THR A 127 -7.46 -13.78 -14.06
N ARG A 128 -7.06 -15.03 -13.85
CA ARG A 128 -8.02 -16.10 -13.55
C ARG A 128 -8.71 -15.81 -12.23
N THR A 129 -10.01 -16.06 -12.21
CA THR A 129 -10.88 -15.82 -11.05
C THR A 129 -10.43 -16.60 -9.81
N SER A 130 -9.88 -17.80 -10.00
CA SER A 130 -9.32 -18.64 -8.93
C SER A 130 -8.18 -17.97 -8.16
N ASN A 131 -7.41 -17.11 -8.82
CA ASN A 131 -6.23 -16.50 -8.21
C ASN A 131 -6.61 -15.42 -7.19
N LEU A 132 -7.84 -14.89 -7.25
CA LEU A 132 -8.33 -13.90 -6.28
C LEU A 132 -8.49 -14.48 -4.88
N TYR A 133 -8.73 -15.80 -4.75
CA TYR A 133 -8.86 -16.45 -3.44
C TYR A 133 -7.51 -16.61 -2.73
N LEU A 134 -6.38 -16.40 -3.41
CA LEU A 134 -5.07 -16.52 -2.78
C LEU A 134 -4.83 -15.46 -1.70
N PHE A 135 -5.35 -14.23 -1.90
CA PHE A 135 -5.19 -13.13 -0.93
C PHE A 135 -5.86 -13.42 0.41
N PRO A 136 -7.19 -13.70 0.49
CA PRO A 136 -7.81 -14.04 1.76
C PRO A 136 -7.23 -15.34 2.36
N LEU A 137 -6.86 -16.31 1.52
CA LEU A 137 -6.28 -17.57 1.99
C LEU A 137 -4.90 -17.40 2.62
N GLY A 138 -4.13 -16.37 2.23
CA GLY A 138 -2.88 -15.97 2.88
C GLY A 138 -3.10 -15.19 4.17
N LEU A 139 -4.08 -14.29 4.18
CA LEU A 139 -4.35 -13.43 5.35
C LEU A 139 -4.95 -14.17 6.53
N VAL A 140 -5.81 -15.17 6.30
CA VAL A 140 -6.42 -15.95 7.39
C VAL A 140 -5.37 -16.63 8.29
N PRO A 141 -4.45 -17.46 7.78
CA PRO A 141 -3.45 -18.11 8.64
C PRO A 141 -2.47 -17.09 9.24
N ALA A 142 -2.12 -16.03 8.51
CA ALA A 142 -1.27 -14.96 9.04
C ALA A 142 -1.96 -14.21 10.20
N GLY A 143 -3.27 -13.94 10.09
CA GLY A 143 -4.10 -13.36 11.14
C GLY A 143 -4.22 -14.25 12.37
N ILE A 144 -4.47 -15.55 12.18
CA ILE A 144 -4.50 -16.54 13.27
C ILE A 144 -3.14 -16.58 13.98
N ALA A 145 -2.05 -16.70 13.23
CA ALA A 145 -0.71 -16.74 13.80
C ALA A 145 -0.41 -15.45 14.58
N THR A 146 -0.73 -14.29 14.02
CA THR A 146 -0.58 -12.98 14.70
C THR A 146 -1.40 -12.90 15.98
N ALA A 147 -2.65 -13.36 15.97
CA ALA A 147 -3.50 -13.38 17.17
C ALA A 147 -2.92 -14.30 18.25
N VAL A 148 -2.45 -15.49 17.88
CA VAL A 148 -1.81 -16.45 18.81
C VAL A 148 -0.54 -15.84 19.39
N PHE A 149 0.33 -15.26 18.56
CA PHE A 149 1.55 -14.60 19.05
C PHE A 149 1.26 -13.37 19.89
N GLY A 150 0.22 -12.59 19.59
CA GLY A 150 -0.22 -11.46 20.42
C GLY A 150 -0.67 -11.93 21.81
N LEU A 151 -1.55 -12.93 21.88
CA LEU A 151 -2.07 -13.45 23.15
C LEU A 151 -0.99 -14.15 24.00
N VAL A 152 -0.15 -14.98 23.38
CA VAL A 152 0.91 -15.74 24.08
C VAL A 152 2.11 -14.85 24.40
N GLY A 153 2.47 -13.96 23.46
CA GLY A 153 3.56 -13.00 23.60
C GLY A 153 3.31 -11.97 24.70
N ALA A 154 2.07 -11.45 24.81
CA ALA A 154 1.68 -10.53 25.89
C ALA A 154 2.01 -11.04 27.30
N GLN A 155 2.08 -12.36 27.50
CA GLN A 155 2.44 -12.97 28.79
C GLN A 155 3.95 -13.20 28.99
N ARG A 156 4.78 -13.12 27.93
CA ARG A 156 6.23 -13.41 27.95
C ARG A 156 7.13 -12.27 27.46
N LEU A 157 6.55 -11.14 27.05
CA LEU A 157 7.21 -10.04 26.35
C LEU A 157 8.26 -9.28 27.17
N SER A 158 8.30 -9.45 28.50
CA SER A 158 9.36 -8.88 29.34
C SER A 158 10.74 -9.55 29.14
N LEU A 159 10.84 -10.65 28.37
CA LEU A 159 12.08 -11.41 28.18
C LEU A 159 12.74 -11.21 26.80
N PHE A 160 12.04 -10.66 25.79
CA PHE A 160 12.56 -10.52 24.43
C PHE A 160 12.11 -9.20 23.75
N PRO A 161 12.90 -8.11 23.87
CA PRO A 161 12.57 -6.80 23.29
C PRO A 161 12.35 -6.82 21.76
N ASP A 162 12.98 -7.74 21.03
CA ASP A 162 12.86 -7.87 19.58
C ASP A 162 11.55 -8.53 19.10
N ALA A 163 10.77 -9.14 19.98
CA ALA A 163 9.51 -9.78 19.60
C ALA A 163 8.43 -8.74 19.26
N ASP A 164 8.41 -7.60 19.96
CA ASP A 164 7.41 -6.53 19.79
C ASP A 164 7.44 -5.92 18.38
N ALA A 165 8.62 -5.54 17.90
CA ALA A 165 8.74 -4.92 16.59
C ALA A 165 8.41 -5.88 15.42
N THR A 166 8.54 -7.19 15.62
CA THR A 166 8.10 -8.18 14.60
C THR A 166 6.57 -8.28 14.57
N LEU A 167 5.94 -8.36 15.74
CA LEU A 167 4.49 -8.45 15.88
C LEU A 167 3.80 -7.19 15.32
N VAL A 168 4.31 -5.99 15.65
CA VAL A 168 3.77 -4.73 15.11
C VAL A 168 3.82 -4.73 13.58
N ARG A 169 4.95 -5.12 12.98
CA ARG A 169 5.09 -5.19 11.51
C ARG A 169 4.11 -6.19 10.88
N ALA A 170 3.89 -7.33 11.53
CA ALA A 170 2.93 -8.33 11.09
C ALA A 170 1.49 -7.77 11.11
N VAL A 171 1.08 -7.15 12.21
CA VAL A 171 -0.25 -6.53 12.35
C VAL A 171 -0.45 -5.42 11.33
N VAL A 172 0.53 -4.53 11.17
CA VAL A 172 0.49 -3.46 10.16
C VAL A 172 0.33 -4.04 8.76
N SER A 173 1.09 -5.09 8.43
CA SER A 173 1.00 -5.75 7.13
C SER A 173 -0.37 -6.40 6.89
N LEU A 174 -0.96 -7.00 7.92
CA LEU A 174 -2.33 -7.52 7.85
C LEU A 174 -3.36 -6.41 7.61
N VAL A 175 -3.27 -5.29 8.33
CA VAL A 175 -4.20 -4.16 8.18
C VAL A 175 -4.08 -3.51 6.80
N VAL A 176 -2.88 -3.43 6.22
CA VAL A 176 -2.71 -2.93 4.85
C VAL A 176 -3.29 -3.93 3.84
N LEU A 177 -2.93 -5.21 3.95
CA LEU A 177 -3.29 -6.23 2.96
C LEU A 177 -4.74 -6.75 3.08
N VAL A 178 -5.47 -6.40 4.15
CA VAL A 178 -6.88 -6.80 4.31
C VAL A 178 -7.74 -6.19 3.20
N TRP A 179 -7.49 -4.96 2.82
CA TRP A 179 -8.27 -4.23 1.83
C TRP A 179 -8.29 -4.87 0.44
N PRO A 180 -7.17 -5.26 -0.18
CA PRO A 180 -7.20 -5.99 -1.45
C PRO A 180 -7.85 -7.37 -1.30
N ALA A 181 -7.69 -8.05 -0.15
CA ALA A 181 -8.36 -9.34 0.10
C ALA A 181 -9.89 -9.18 0.21
N LEU A 182 -10.37 -8.11 0.86
CA LEU A 182 -11.79 -7.77 0.90
C LEU A 182 -12.31 -7.41 -0.48
N GLY A 183 -11.57 -6.62 -1.27
CA GLY A 183 -11.92 -6.33 -2.66
C GLY A 183 -12.01 -7.58 -3.52
N ALA A 184 -11.09 -8.53 -3.33
CA ALA A 184 -11.10 -9.82 -4.01
C ALA A 184 -12.36 -10.65 -3.68
N LEU A 185 -12.79 -10.66 -2.42
CA LEU A 185 -14.01 -11.35 -1.96
C LEU A 185 -15.29 -10.64 -2.40
N ALA A 186 -15.31 -9.30 -2.36
CA ALA A 186 -16.45 -8.48 -2.74
C ALA A 186 -16.76 -8.58 -4.23
N VAL A 187 -15.73 -8.60 -5.10
CA VAL A 187 -15.89 -8.86 -6.54
C VAL A 187 -16.49 -10.25 -6.82
N ARG A 188 -16.45 -11.16 -5.84
CA ARG A 188 -17.03 -12.51 -5.91
C ARG A 188 -18.33 -12.64 -5.11
N GLU A 189 -18.91 -11.53 -4.67
CA GLU A 189 -20.16 -11.48 -3.89
C GLU A 189 -20.10 -12.28 -2.58
N ARG A 190 -18.89 -12.57 -2.06
CA ARG A 190 -18.67 -13.30 -0.80
C ARG A 190 -18.60 -12.38 0.40
N TRP A 191 -19.65 -11.58 0.59
CA TRP A 191 -19.73 -10.57 1.65
C TRP A 191 -19.60 -11.15 3.05
N ALA A 192 -20.16 -12.35 3.30
CA ALA A 192 -20.03 -13.03 4.59
C ALA A 192 -18.57 -13.39 4.91
N SER A 193 -17.81 -13.90 3.91
CA SER A 193 -16.39 -14.21 4.07
C SER A 193 -15.56 -12.93 4.27
N ALA A 194 -15.93 -11.84 3.58
CA ALA A 194 -15.26 -10.55 3.75
C ALA A 194 -15.47 -9.99 5.17
N ALA A 195 -16.71 -10.05 5.68
CA ALA A 195 -17.03 -9.66 7.05
C ALA A 195 -16.25 -10.50 8.08
N LEU A 196 -16.22 -11.83 7.91
CA LEU A 196 -15.46 -12.70 8.80
C LEU A 196 -13.96 -12.38 8.78
N LEU A 197 -13.40 -12.10 7.59
CA LEU A 197 -11.98 -11.77 7.45
C LEU A 197 -11.64 -10.48 8.19
N VAL A 198 -12.39 -9.39 7.99
CA VAL A 198 -12.09 -8.10 8.65
C VAL A 198 -12.27 -8.20 10.17
N ILE A 199 -13.28 -8.94 10.64
CA ILE A 199 -13.45 -9.22 12.08
C ILE A 199 -12.23 -9.97 12.62
N GLY A 200 -11.77 -11.02 11.93
CA GLY A 200 -10.59 -11.78 12.32
C GLY A 200 -9.31 -10.93 12.39
N ILE A 201 -9.07 -10.06 11.40
CA ILE A 201 -7.92 -9.14 11.42
C ILE A 201 -8.05 -8.10 12.53
N THR A 202 -9.27 -7.60 12.80
CA THR A 202 -9.53 -6.68 13.93
C THR A 202 -9.19 -7.35 15.26
N LEU A 203 -9.66 -8.59 15.47
CA LEU A 203 -9.36 -9.36 16.67
C LEU A 203 -7.86 -9.66 16.81
N ALA A 204 -7.15 -9.93 15.70
CA ALA A 204 -5.70 -10.11 15.73
C ALA A 204 -4.97 -8.81 16.13
N ALA A 205 -5.40 -7.65 15.61
CA ALA A 205 -4.84 -6.35 15.99
C ALA A 205 -5.13 -6.00 17.47
N MET A 206 -6.31 -6.35 17.98
CA MET A 206 -6.65 -6.21 19.40
C MET A 206 -5.79 -7.13 20.28
N ALA A 207 -5.62 -8.40 19.88
CA ALA A 207 -4.78 -9.36 20.58
C ALA A 207 -3.31 -8.92 20.66
N ALA A 208 -2.82 -8.23 19.64
CA ALA A 208 -1.47 -7.69 19.58
C ALA A 208 -1.32 -6.30 20.24
N TRP A 209 -2.38 -5.75 20.86
CA TRP A 209 -2.35 -4.47 21.57
C TRP A 209 -1.67 -3.34 20.76
N THR A 210 -2.04 -3.18 19.49
CA THR A 210 -1.46 -2.15 18.61
C THR A 210 -2.50 -1.06 18.30
N PRO A 211 -2.63 0.02 19.11
CA PRO A 211 -3.64 1.07 18.91
C PRO A 211 -3.56 1.76 17.55
N VAL A 212 -2.34 1.95 17.03
CA VAL A 212 -2.11 2.56 15.72
C VAL A 212 -2.73 1.70 14.61
N ALA A 213 -2.66 0.37 14.72
CA ALA A 213 -3.26 -0.53 13.74
C ALA A 213 -4.79 -0.51 13.77
N LEU A 214 -5.38 -0.46 14.96
CA LEU A 214 -6.82 -0.29 15.10
C LEU A 214 -7.29 1.06 14.56
N THR A 215 -6.52 2.12 14.78
CA THR A 215 -6.81 3.46 14.26
C THR A 215 -6.72 3.50 12.73
N ALA A 216 -5.67 2.91 12.15
CA ALA A 216 -5.52 2.80 10.70
C ALA A 216 -6.65 1.97 10.07
N LEU A 217 -7.07 0.89 10.71
CA LEU A 217 -8.19 0.06 10.26
C LEU A 217 -9.52 0.84 10.35
N ALA A 218 -9.74 1.57 11.44
CA ALA A 218 -10.94 2.39 11.64
C ALA A 218 -11.03 3.53 10.62
N LEU A 219 -9.94 4.28 10.41
CA LEU A 219 -9.90 5.35 9.40
C LEU A 219 -10.04 4.79 7.97
N GLY A 220 -9.46 3.63 7.69
CA GLY A 220 -9.68 2.92 6.43
C GLY A 220 -11.15 2.50 6.25
N ALA A 221 -11.80 2.00 7.31
CA ALA A 221 -13.22 1.63 7.27
C ALA A 221 -14.14 2.85 7.09
N MET A 222 -13.79 3.99 7.69
CA MET A 222 -14.47 5.26 7.43
C MET A 222 -14.28 5.70 5.98
N ALA A 223 -13.05 5.62 5.46
CA ALA A 223 -12.77 5.93 4.06
C ALA A 223 -13.54 5.01 3.10
N PHE A 224 -13.63 3.71 3.41
CA PHE A 224 -14.45 2.76 2.70
C PHE A 224 -15.93 3.22 2.68
N ALA A 225 -16.51 3.52 3.85
CA ALA A 225 -17.90 3.94 3.98
C ALA A 225 -18.22 5.26 3.25
N VAL A 226 -17.29 6.23 3.26
CA VAL A 226 -17.44 7.48 2.48
C VAL A 226 -17.32 7.19 0.98
N ALA A 227 -16.39 6.32 0.61
CA ALA A 227 -16.15 5.96 -0.78
C ALA A 227 -17.28 5.13 -1.39
N THR A 228 -18.03 4.33 -0.63
CA THR A 228 -19.22 3.62 -1.16
C THR A 228 -20.31 4.58 -1.62
N LEU A 229 -20.41 5.78 -1.04
CA LEU A 229 -21.37 6.81 -1.46
C LEU A 229 -20.96 7.47 -2.78
N SER A 230 -19.69 7.86 -2.90
CA SER A 230 -19.17 8.49 -4.12
C SER A 230 -17.65 8.34 -4.24
N PRO A 231 -17.15 7.27 -4.89
CA PRO A 231 -15.72 6.97 -4.90
C PRO A 231 -14.87 8.09 -5.50
N ARG A 232 -15.37 8.75 -6.56
CA ARG A 232 -14.67 9.86 -7.22
C ARG A 232 -14.51 11.09 -6.34
N ARG A 233 -15.57 11.47 -5.60
CA ARG A 233 -15.53 12.63 -4.69
C ARG A 233 -14.69 12.29 -3.47
N ALA A 234 -14.87 11.10 -2.89
CA ALA A 234 -14.05 10.61 -1.79
C ALA A 234 -12.55 10.64 -2.15
N GLY A 235 -12.17 10.06 -3.29
CA GLY A 235 -10.78 10.08 -3.76
C GLY A 235 -10.21 11.48 -3.99
N ALA A 236 -11.01 12.41 -4.52
CA ALA A 236 -10.59 13.81 -4.65
C ALA A 236 -10.41 14.49 -3.28
N SER A 237 -11.37 14.35 -2.37
CA SER A 237 -11.32 14.96 -1.04
C SER A 237 -10.18 14.41 -0.20
N PHE A 238 -10.00 13.08 -0.16
CA PHE A 238 -8.88 12.45 0.54
C PHE A 238 -7.54 12.84 -0.10
N GLY A 239 -7.49 12.90 -1.43
CA GLY A 239 -6.29 13.35 -2.15
C GLY A 239 -5.88 14.77 -1.79
N ILE A 240 -6.84 15.71 -1.73
CA ILE A 240 -6.60 17.10 -1.30
C ILE A 240 -6.14 17.13 0.16
N ALA A 241 -6.85 16.43 1.05
CA ALA A 241 -6.51 16.40 2.47
C ALA A 241 -5.08 15.86 2.69
N ALA A 242 -4.72 14.75 2.04
CA ALA A 242 -3.38 14.17 2.14
C ALA A 242 -2.30 15.10 1.56
N ALA A 243 -2.55 15.72 0.40
CA ALA A 243 -1.61 16.66 -0.19
C ALA A 243 -1.39 17.91 0.67
N VAL A 244 -2.47 18.49 1.19
CA VAL A 244 -2.40 19.64 2.11
C VAL A 244 -1.63 19.27 3.37
N LEU A 245 -1.92 18.10 3.96
CA LEU A 245 -1.23 17.64 5.15
C LEU A 245 0.27 17.45 4.92
N LEU A 246 0.66 16.85 3.79
CA LEU A 246 2.07 16.65 3.44
C LEU A 246 2.78 17.98 3.12
N LEU A 247 2.12 18.91 2.43
CA LEU A 247 2.70 20.23 2.10
C LEU A 247 2.81 21.15 3.30
N LEU A 248 1.86 21.08 4.24
CA LEU A 248 1.83 21.91 5.44
C LEU A 248 2.41 21.19 6.66
N ALA A 249 3.10 20.07 6.46
CA ALA A 249 3.69 19.31 7.56
C ALA A 249 4.61 20.13 8.47
N PRO A 250 5.47 21.06 7.98
CA PRO A 250 6.31 21.88 8.86
C PRO A 250 5.51 22.81 9.78
N ALA A 251 4.24 23.08 9.47
CA ALA A 251 3.36 23.87 10.33
C ALA A 251 2.73 23.03 11.46
N ILE A 252 2.71 21.69 11.34
CA ILE A 252 2.16 20.78 12.35
C ILE A 252 2.72 21.04 13.75
N PRO A 253 4.05 21.09 13.98
CA PRO A 253 4.57 21.27 15.33
C PRO A 253 4.19 22.62 15.96
N PHE A 254 4.06 23.69 15.16
CA PHE A 254 3.66 25.01 15.63
C PHE A 254 2.17 25.12 15.97
N VAL A 255 1.33 24.32 15.33
CA VAL A 255 -0.12 24.29 15.59
C VAL A 255 -0.46 23.32 16.72
N PHE A 256 0.08 22.10 16.66
CA PHE A 256 -0.28 21.03 17.57
C PHE A 256 0.57 21.01 18.85
N GLY A 257 1.82 21.50 18.83
CA GLY A 257 2.66 21.58 20.03
C GLY A 257 1.98 22.34 21.17
N PRO A 258 1.59 23.60 20.97
CA PRO A 258 0.90 24.39 22.00
C PRO A 258 -0.44 23.80 22.44
N ALA A 259 -1.18 23.17 21.51
CA ALA A 259 -2.45 22.52 21.82
C ALA A 259 -2.24 21.31 22.75
N LEU A 260 -1.21 20.51 22.51
CA LEU A 260 -0.87 19.37 23.38
C LEU A 260 -0.38 19.82 24.75
N ASP A 261 0.39 20.91 24.84
CA ASP A 261 0.80 21.46 26.13
C ASP A 261 -0.40 21.95 26.95
N ALA A 262 -1.36 22.64 26.29
CA ALA A 262 -2.58 23.10 26.94
C ALA A 262 -3.42 21.93 27.47
N VAL A 263 -3.55 20.86 26.69
CA VAL A 263 -4.26 19.63 27.11
C VAL A 263 -3.50 18.91 28.22
N GLY A 264 -2.17 18.83 28.12
CA GLY A 264 -1.31 18.24 29.15
C GLY A 264 -1.43 18.98 30.49
N ALA A 265 -1.46 20.31 30.46
CA ALA A 265 -1.68 21.13 31.63
C ALA A 265 -3.09 20.96 32.22
N ALA A 266 -4.13 20.93 31.37
CA ALA A 266 -5.52 20.73 31.79
C ALA A 266 -5.77 19.34 32.40
N THR A 267 -5.02 18.33 31.95
CA THR A 267 -5.10 16.96 32.48
C THR A 267 -4.13 16.71 33.64
N GLY A 268 -3.39 17.72 34.10
CA GLY A 268 -2.41 17.59 35.19
C GLY A 268 -1.28 16.60 34.87
N GLY A 269 -0.98 16.37 33.59
CA GLY A 269 0.04 15.40 33.16
C GLY A 269 -0.37 13.93 33.36
N SER A 270 -1.66 13.65 33.56
CA SER A 270 -2.17 12.28 33.78
C SER A 270 -2.02 11.34 32.57
N VAL A 271 -1.68 11.87 31.40
CA VAL A 271 -1.45 11.11 30.16
C VAL A 271 0.00 11.31 29.68
N PRO A 272 0.94 10.42 30.09
CA PRO A 272 2.37 10.54 29.75
C PRO A 272 2.64 10.56 28.24
N GLU A 273 1.80 9.88 27.45
CA GLU A 273 1.89 9.77 25.99
C GLU A 273 1.78 11.13 25.31
N LEU A 274 0.91 12.02 25.81
CA LEU A 274 0.76 13.38 25.29
C LEU A 274 2.03 14.20 25.51
N GLY A 275 2.69 14.04 26.66
CA GLY A 275 3.96 14.70 26.95
C GLY A 275 5.11 14.19 26.07
N GLY A 276 5.11 12.90 25.72
CA GLY A 276 6.02 12.35 24.71
C GLY A 276 5.82 12.98 23.34
N MET A 277 4.56 13.04 22.89
CA MET A 277 4.20 13.61 21.59
C MET A 277 4.48 15.13 21.52
N ALA A 278 4.17 15.87 22.59
CA ALA A 278 4.48 17.29 22.68
C ALA A 278 5.99 17.54 22.55
N ARG A 279 6.83 16.78 23.27
CA ARG A 279 8.30 16.90 23.15
C ARG A 279 8.79 16.64 21.72
N ALA A 280 8.28 15.61 21.07
CA ALA A 280 8.65 15.32 19.68
C ALA A 280 8.28 16.47 18.72
N LEU A 281 7.11 17.10 18.92
CA LEU A 281 6.70 18.28 18.15
C LEU A 281 7.59 19.50 18.44
N HIS A 282 8.01 19.73 19.68
CA HIS A 282 8.92 20.83 20.01
C HIS A 282 10.29 20.64 19.36
N VAL A 283 10.85 19.43 19.42
CA VAL A 283 12.10 19.11 18.72
C VAL A 283 11.96 19.36 17.22
N TRP A 284 10.83 18.98 16.62
CA TRP A 284 10.57 19.27 15.22
C TRP A 284 10.46 20.78 14.93
N ALA A 285 9.76 21.55 15.77
CA ALA A 285 9.71 23.01 15.63
C ALA A 285 11.10 23.64 15.67
N ASP A 286 11.96 23.21 16.59
CA ASP A 286 13.33 23.69 16.73
C ASP A 286 14.19 23.35 15.51
N LEU A 287 14.03 22.14 14.96
CA LEU A 287 14.72 21.74 13.72
C LEU A 287 14.27 22.57 12.51
N VAL A 288 12.97 22.87 12.39
CA VAL A 288 12.45 23.74 11.33
C VAL A 288 12.95 25.18 11.47
N ALA A 289 13.01 25.69 12.70
CA ALA A 289 13.43 27.08 12.99
C ALA A 289 14.95 27.29 12.84
N SER A 290 15.75 26.27 13.16
CA SER A 290 17.22 26.37 13.15
C SER A 290 17.84 26.35 11.74
N ALA A 291 17.17 25.74 10.75
CA ALA A 291 17.72 25.60 9.40
C ALA A 291 16.67 25.88 8.30
N PRO A 292 16.14 27.13 8.18
CA PRO A 292 15.05 27.44 7.26
C PRO A 292 15.41 27.20 5.78
N TRP A 293 16.67 27.41 5.39
CA TRP A 293 17.13 27.14 4.03
C TRP A 293 17.12 25.66 3.66
N ARG A 294 17.28 24.77 4.67
CA ARG A 294 17.20 23.32 4.47
C ARG A 294 15.77 22.84 4.23
N LEU A 295 14.75 23.68 4.46
CA LEU A 295 13.39 23.36 4.04
C LEU A 295 13.23 23.33 2.51
N LEU A 296 14.12 24.01 1.76
CA LEU A 296 14.08 23.99 0.30
C LEU A 296 14.63 22.67 -0.27
N THR A 297 15.83 22.28 0.16
CA THR A 297 16.54 21.14 -0.42
C THR A 297 16.43 19.85 0.40
N GLY A 298 16.09 19.96 1.68
CA GLY A 298 16.31 18.91 2.67
C GLY A 298 17.78 18.79 3.08
N HIS A 299 18.04 17.84 3.97
CA HIS A 299 19.37 17.53 4.47
C HIS A 299 20.05 16.34 3.77
N GLY A 300 19.33 15.65 2.88
CA GLY A 300 19.81 14.47 2.18
C GLY A 300 19.11 13.20 2.67
N LEU A 301 18.92 12.25 1.76
CA LEU A 301 18.26 10.98 2.06
C LEU A 301 18.92 10.25 3.24
N ASP A 302 18.10 9.64 4.09
CA ASP A 302 18.47 8.77 5.20
C ASP A 302 19.05 9.52 6.43
N LEU A 303 19.05 10.86 6.42
CA LEU A 303 19.58 11.63 7.56
C LEU A 303 18.66 11.54 8.78
N ALA A 304 17.34 11.66 8.62
CA ALA A 304 16.41 11.55 9.74
C ALA A 304 16.55 10.19 10.44
N ALA A 305 16.48 9.10 9.67
CA ALA A 305 16.50 7.74 10.19
C ALA A 305 17.85 7.39 10.85
N ARG A 306 18.98 7.75 10.24
CA ARG A 306 20.31 7.43 10.79
C ARG A 306 20.83 8.43 11.78
N GLY A 307 20.46 9.70 11.64
CA GLY A 307 20.88 10.77 12.52
C GLY A 307 20.51 10.47 13.97
N ALA A 308 19.31 9.93 14.22
CA ALA A 308 18.92 9.50 15.56
C ALA A 308 19.75 8.32 16.09
N VAL A 309 20.13 7.37 15.23
CA VAL A 309 20.89 6.17 15.62
C VAL A 309 22.34 6.50 15.97
N VAL A 310 22.96 7.42 15.22
CA VAL A 310 24.36 7.81 15.38
C VAL A 310 24.53 8.97 16.38
N GLY A 311 23.42 9.50 16.93
CA GLY A 311 23.43 10.62 17.89
C GLY A 311 23.61 12.00 17.25
N TYR A 312 23.41 12.12 15.94
CA TYR A 312 23.40 13.39 15.22
C TYR A 312 22.10 14.18 15.44
N LEU A 313 21.00 13.47 15.76
CA LEU A 313 19.70 14.04 16.11
C LEU A 313 19.25 13.53 17.48
N PRO A 314 18.44 14.32 18.21
CA PRO A 314 17.82 13.86 19.45
C PRO A 314 16.98 12.60 19.23
N PRO A 315 16.92 11.65 20.18
CA PRO A 315 16.12 10.44 20.04
C PRO A 315 14.61 10.71 19.99
N GLU A 316 14.17 11.89 20.42
CA GLU A 316 12.76 12.30 20.44
C GLU A 316 12.24 12.84 19.10
N ILE A 317 13.04 12.82 18.02
CA ILE A 317 12.56 13.26 16.71
C ILE A 317 11.31 12.47 16.28
N PRO A 318 10.33 13.12 15.61
CA PRO A 318 9.22 12.39 15.01
C PRO A 318 9.72 11.40 13.98
N ARG A 319 9.11 10.22 13.93
CA ARG A 319 9.41 9.17 12.93
C ARG A 319 8.36 9.08 11.82
N SER A 320 7.56 10.14 11.67
CA SER A 320 6.51 10.18 10.65
C SER A 320 7.11 10.41 9.28
N LEU A 321 6.50 9.78 8.26
CA LEU A 321 6.89 9.97 6.87
C LEU A 321 6.84 11.46 6.47
N ALA A 322 5.91 12.22 7.03
CA ALA A 322 5.82 13.66 6.78
C ALA A 322 7.04 14.42 7.32
N PHE A 323 7.51 14.09 8.52
CA PHE A 323 8.75 14.64 9.06
C PHE A 323 9.94 14.23 8.19
N GLU A 324 10.09 12.93 7.91
CA GLU A 324 11.24 12.42 7.14
C GLU A 324 11.32 13.02 5.73
N ILE A 325 10.19 13.14 5.03
CA ILE A 325 10.16 13.77 3.69
C ILE A 325 10.65 15.21 3.76
N TRP A 326 10.16 16.00 4.73
CA TRP A 326 10.59 17.39 4.84
C TRP A 326 12.03 17.54 5.30
N TYR A 327 12.44 16.72 6.26
CA TYR A 327 13.77 16.79 6.84
C TYR A 327 14.84 16.34 5.84
N ASP A 328 14.60 15.22 5.14
CA ASP A 328 15.57 14.65 4.20
C ASP A 328 15.50 15.30 2.81
N LEU A 329 14.29 15.59 2.30
CA LEU A 329 14.07 15.97 0.89
C LEU A 329 13.51 17.40 0.69
N GLY A 330 13.11 18.09 1.75
CA GLY A 330 12.60 19.46 1.68
C GLY A 330 11.31 19.61 0.86
N ILE A 331 11.05 20.83 0.40
CA ILE A 331 9.82 21.19 -0.33
C ILE A 331 9.68 20.41 -1.63
N VAL A 332 10.79 20.11 -2.31
CA VAL A 332 10.76 19.33 -3.56
C VAL A 332 10.24 17.92 -3.28
N GLY A 333 10.74 17.27 -2.24
CA GLY A 333 10.23 15.98 -1.79
C GLY A 333 8.77 16.05 -1.35
N ALA A 334 8.40 17.09 -0.59
CA ALA A 334 7.03 17.28 -0.11
C ALA A 334 6.02 17.48 -1.25
N VAL A 335 6.34 18.29 -2.25
CA VAL A 335 5.51 18.50 -3.44
C VAL A 335 5.36 17.21 -4.24
N ALA A 336 6.45 16.47 -4.42
CA ALA A 336 6.42 15.21 -5.14
C ALA A 336 5.60 14.14 -4.40
N ALA A 337 5.74 14.03 -3.07
CA ALA A 337 4.92 13.17 -2.21
C ALA A 337 3.44 13.56 -2.21
N ALA A 338 3.14 14.87 -2.16
CA ALA A 338 1.78 15.37 -2.28
C ALA A 338 1.18 15.03 -3.65
N ALA A 339 1.95 15.12 -4.73
CA ALA A 339 1.52 14.70 -6.07
C ALA A 339 1.23 13.19 -6.15
N VAL A 340 2.06 12.35 -5.51
CA VAL A 340 1.82 10.91 -5.37
C VAL A 340 0.52 10.64 -4.61
N ALA A 341 0.34 11.25 -3.43
CA ALA A 341 -0.84 11.04 -2.60
C ALA A 341 -2.12 11.53 -3.30
N TYR A 342 -2.12 12.76 -3.80
CA TYR A 342 -3.25 13.34 -4.52
C TYR A 342 -3.60 12.53 -5.77
N GLY A 343 -2.60 12.27 -6.62
CA GLY A 343 -2.78 11.54 -7.87
C GLY A 343 -3.23 10.09 -7.64
N GLY A 344 -2.67 9.43 -6.62
CA GLY A 344 -3.00 8.05 -6.25
C GLY A 344 -4.43 7.93 -5.76
N LEU A 345 -4.85 8.79 -4.83
CA LEU A 345 -6.22 8.81 -4.29
C LEU A 345 -7.25 9.21 -5.35
N THR A 346 -6.95 10.20 -6.18
CA THR A 346 -7.86 10.57 -7.29
C THR A 346 -7.96 9.48 -8.36
N LEU A 347 -6.85 8.79 -8.68
CA LEU A 347 -6.87 7.66 -9.60
C LEU A 347 -7.66 6.48 -9.00
N ALA A 348 -7.44 6.18 -7.73
CA ALA A 348 -8.17 5.13 -7.01
C ALA A 348 -9.69 5.38 -7.02
N GLY A 349 -10.13 6.61 -6.73
CA GLY A 349 -11.54 6.99 -6.80
C GLY A 349 -12.16 6.96 -8.21
N ARG A 350 -11.34 6.93 -9.27
CA ARG A 350 -11.77 6.80 -10.67
C ARG A 350 -11.77 5.35 -11.17
N THR A 351 -11.32 4.39 -10.37
CA THR A 351 -11.43 2.97 -10.69
C THR A 351 -12.89 2.50 -10.63
N SER A 352 -13.16 1.22 -10.94
CA SER A 352 -14.50 0.68 -10.92
C SER A 352 -15.15 0.79 -9.54
N GLU A 353 -16.46 1.04 -9.49
CA GLU A 353 -17.20 1.24 -8.24
C GLU A 353 -17.09 0.04 -7.28
N ALA A 354 -16.92 -1.17 -7.81
CA ALA A 354 -16.77 -2.38 -7.01
C ALA A 354 -15.41 -2.50 -6.29
N VAL A 355 -14.37 -1.77 -6.70
CA VAL A 355 -13.01 -1.86 -6.11
C VAL A 355 -12.56 -0.54 -5.50
N ALA A 356 -13.00 0.60 -6.04
CA ALA A 356 -12.57 1.92 -5.60
C ALA A 356 -12.67 2.14 -4.08
N PRO A 357 -13.76 1.73 -3.38
CA PRO A 357 -13.84 1.89 -1.92
C PRO A 357 -12.76 1.14 -1.15
N PHE A 358 -12.40 -0.07 -1.58
CA PHE A 358 -11.36 -0.87 -0.94
C PHE A 358 -9.97 -0.28 -1.20
N LEU A 359 -9.71 0.18 -2.42
CA LEU A 359 -8.43 0.79 -2.78
C LEU A 359 -8.21 2.12 -2.03
N LEU A 360 -9.25 2.95 -1.91
CA LEU A 360 -9.19 4.17 -1.11
C LEU A 360 -8.96 3.88 0.38
N ALA A 361 -9.63 2.86 0.92
CA ALA A 361 -9.45 2.43 2.30
C ALA A 361 -8.02 1.96 2.58
N GLU A 362 -7.40 1.19 1.67
CA GLU A 362 -5.99 0.80 1.78
C GLU A 362 -5.07 2.01 1.82
N ILE A 363 -5.23 2.94 0.88
CA ILE A 363 -4.36 4.12 0.81
C ILE A 363 -4.52 4.97 2.08
N VAL A 364 -5.74 5.14 2.60
CA VAL A 364 -5.98 5.90 3.83
C VAL A 364 -5.40 5.19 5.06
N SER A 365 -5.59 3.87 5.20
CA SER A 365 -4.93 3.09 6.26
C SER A 365 -3.41 3.19 6.15
N GLY A 366 -2.87 3.09 4.93
CA GLY A 366 -1.45 3.21 4.64
C GLY A 366 -0.88 4.55 5.05
N LEU A 367 -1.53 5.64 4.65
CA LEU A 367 -1.18 7.00 5.05
C LEU A 367 -1.30 7.21 6.56
N THR A 368 -2.28 6.60 7.21
CA THR A 368 -2.43 6.68 8.67
C THR A 368 -1.17 6.14 9.35
N PHE A 369 -0.69 4.96 8.97
CA PHE A 369 0.56 4.40 9.52
C PHE A 369 1.78 5.28 9.22
N ALA A 370 1.88 5.77 7.97
CA ALA A 370 2.98 6.63 7.56
C ALA A 370 3.04 7.93 8.37
N LEU A 371 1.88 8.50 8.73
CA LEU A 371 1.80 9.76 9.46
C LEU A 371 1.95 9.58 10.98
N TRP A 372 1.65 8.39 11.52
CA TRP A 372 1.73 8.11 12.96
C TRP A 372 3.13 7.80 13.48
N GLY A 373 4.13 7.75 12.61
CA GLY A 373 5.53 7.59 13.02
C GLY A 373 5.96 6.17 13.37
N LEU A 374 5.32 5.16 12.77
CA LEU A 374 5.97 3.88 12.61
C LEU A 374 7.08 4.07 11.58
N ASP A 375 8.27 3.47 11.77
CA ASP A 375 9.44 3.51 10.86
C ASP A 375 9.08 2.97 9.44
N THR A 376 8.22 3.70 8.75
CA THR A 376 7.53 3.35 7.51
C THR A 376 8.40 3.65 6.31
N THR A 377 9.58 4.19 6.54
CA THR A 377 10.53 4.43 5.47
C THR A 377 11.48 3.24 5.32
N GLU A 378 11.33 2.18 6.13
CA GLU A 378 12.05 0.92 5.95
C GLU A 378 11.51 0.07 4.77
N LEU A 379 12.40 -0.77 4.22
CA LEU A 379 12.11 -1.67 3.11
C LEU A 379 10.89 -2.59 3.31
N TRP A 380 10.56 -2.98 4.54
CA TRP A 380 9.43 -3.90 4.79
C TRP A 380 8.11 -3.21 4.49
N TRP A 381 7.99 -1.91 4.80
CA TRP A 381 6.81 -1.12 4.52
C TRP A 381 6.60 -0.96 3.01
N VAL A 382 7.67 -0.57 2.31
CA VAL A 382 7.67 -0.45 0.84
C VAL A 382 7.28 -1.78 0.19
N THR A 383 7.75 -2.91 0.74
CA THR A 383 7.37 -4.25 0.28
C THR A 383 5.89 -4.54 0.52
N THR A 384 5.35 -4.25 1.71
CA THR A 384 3.93 -4.46 2.03
C THR A 384 3.02 -3.64 1.11
N LEU A 385 3.31 -2.35 0.93
CA LEU A 385 2.56 -1.50 -0.01
C LEU A 385 2.65 -2.01 -1.45
N SER A 386 3.83 -2.51 -1.85
CA SER A 386 4.03 -3.09 -3.18
C SER A 386 3.20 -4.35 -3.41
N VAL A 387 3.10 -5.23 -2.40
CA VAL A 387 2.22 -6.41 -2.46
C VAL A 387 0.77 -5.98 -2.53
N GLY A 388 0.36 -4.97 -1.75
CA GLY A 388 -0.97 -4.38 -1.79
C GLY A 388 -1.35 -3.83 -3.18
N ALA A 389 -0.48 -3.00 -3.75
CA ALA A 389 -0.64 -2.45 -5.10
C ALA A 389 -0.74 -3.55 -6.16
N LEU A 390 0.10 -4.58 -6.08
CA LEU A 390 0.03 -5.72 -6.99
C LEU A 390 -1.27 -6.52 -6.80
N ALA A 391 -1.70 -6.72 -5.55
CA ALA A 391 -2.95 -7.41 -5.23
C ALA A 391 -4.14 -6.69 -5.86
N PHE A 392 -4.23 -5.36 -5.71
CA PHE A 392 -5.25 -4.57 -6.37
C PHE A 392 -5.15 -4.60 -7.90
N ALA A 393 -3.94 -4.56 -8.47
CA ALA A 393 -3.76 -4.72 -9.91
C ALA A 393 -4.34 -6.06 -10.41
N VAL A 394 -4.19 -7.13 -9.64
CA VAL A 394 -4.77 -8.45 -9.93
C VAL A 394 -6.29 -8.46 -9.75
N VAL A 395 -6.81 -7.82 -8.69
CA VAL A 395 -8.24 -7.70 -8.42
C VAL A 395 -8.95 -6.94 -9.53
N ILE A 396 -8.44 -5.77 -9.93
CA ILE A 396 -9.00 -4.92 -11.00
C ILE A 396 -9.10 -5.72 -12.31
N ARG A 397 -8.08 -6.51 -12.64
CA ARG A 397 -8.06 -7.35 -13.85
C ARG A 397 -8.91 -8.62 -13.75
N GLY A 398 -9.36 -8.97 -12.54
CA GLY A 398 -10.20 -10.12 -12.26
C GLY A 398 -11.71 -9.84 -12.27
N GLN A 399 -12.10 -8.56 -12.47
CA GLN A 399 -13.49 -8.07 -12.40
C GLN A 399 -14.38 -8.40 -13.60
N TYR A 400 -13.87 -9.08 -14.64
CA TYR A 400 -14.66 -9.25 -15.87
C TYR A 400 -15.94 -10.04 -15.61
N ARG A 401 -17.07 -9.35 -15.73
CA ARG A 401 -18.43 -9.88 -15.69
C ARG A 401 -18.63 -10.83 -16.87
N THR A 402 -18.93 -12.08 -16.56
CA THR A 402 -19.67 -12.98 -17.44
C THR A 402 -21.16 -12.62 -17.43
N GLU A 403 -21.51 -11.35 -17.63
CA GLU A 403 -22.86 -11.05 -18.11
C GLU A 403 -22.87 -11.48 -19.57
N ARG A 404 -23.19 -12.76 -19.81
CA ARG A 404 -23.65 -13.17 -21.12
C ARG A 404 -24.82 -12.23 -21.44
N PRO A 405 -24.83 -11.55 -22.60
CA PRO A 405 -26.04 -10.88 -23.06
C PRO A 405 -27.13 -11.94 -22.97
N HIS A 406 -28.15 -11.72 -22.14
CA HIS A 406 -29.34 -12.55 -22.21
C HIS A 406 -29.81 -12.44 -23.66
N ALA A 407 -29.64 -13.53 -24.41
CA ALA A 407 -30.23 -13.63 -25.73
C ALA A 407 -31.71 -13.32 -25.50
N ARG A 408 -32.18 -12.17 -25.99
CA ARG A 408 -33.60 -11.90 -26.05
C ARG A 408 -34.14 -13.07 -26.87
N VAL A 409 -34.84 -13.97 -26.21
CA VAL A 409 -35.62 -15.00 -26.89
C VAL A 409 -36.70 -14.22 -27.61
N MET A 410 -36.43 -13.85 -28.87
CA MET A 410 -37.48 -13.41 -29.79
C MET A 410 -38.43 -14.58 -29.90
N THR A 411 -39.56 -14.49 -29.21
CA THR A 411 -40.64 -15.45 -29.35
C THR A 411 -41.04 -15.47 -30.83
N ALA A 412 -41.17 -16.66 -31.43
CA ALA A 412 -41.44 -16.86 -32.85
C ALA A 412 -42.68 -16.10 -33.38
N ALA A 413 -43.54 -15.59 -32.50
CA ALA A 413 -44.68 -14.73 -32.83
C ALA A 413 -44.29 -13.37 -33.45
N GLN A 414 -43.07 -12.86 -33.23
CA GLN A 414 -42.61 -11.60 -33.87
C GLN A 414 -41.97 -11.80 -35.24
N ALA A 415 -41.66 -13.04 -35.64
CA ALA A 415 -41.05 -13.34 -36.93
C ALA A 415 -42.08 -13.50 -38.07
N THR A 416 -43.36 -13.73 -37.75
CA THR A 416 -44.43 -13.99 -38.73
C THR A 416 -45.36 -12.79 -38.97
N GLY A 417 -45.23 -11.70 -38.21
CA GLY A 417 -46.15 -10.56 -38.24
C GLY A 417 -45.81 -9.43 -39.21
N ARG A 418 -45.29 -9.70 -40.42
CA ARG A 418 -45.14 -8.67 -41.47
C ARG A 418 -45.22 -9.27 -42.88
N ARG A 419 -46.44 -9.65 -43.29
CA ARG A 419 -46.85 -9.70 -44.70
C ARG A 419 -48.31 -9.28 -44.82
N SER A 420 -48.52 -7.98 -44.99
CA SER A 420 -49.65 -7.45 -45.76
C SER A 420 -49.41 -5.97 -46.07
N LEU A 421 -49.04 -5.71 -47.33
CA LEU A 421 -49.34 -4.46 -48.03
C LEU A 421 -50.87 -4.40 -48.26
N PRO A 422 -51.48 -3.21 -48.42
CA PRO A 422 -51.30 -2.37 -49.60
C PRO A 422 -50.37 -1.17 -49.41
#